data_AF-A0AAU5PEL7-F1
#
_entry.id   AF-A0AAU5PEL7-F1
#
_cell.length_a   1.000
_cell.length_b   1.000
_cell.length_c   1.000
_cell.angle_alpha   90.00
_cell.angle_beta   90.00
_cell.angle_gamma   90.00
#
_symmetry.space_group_name_H-M   'P 1'
#
loop_
_entity.id
_entity.type
_entity.pdbx_description
1 polymer ?
#
loop_
_entity_poly.entity_id
_entity_poly.type
_entity_poly.pdbx_seq_one_letter_code
_entity_poly.pdbx_strand_id
1 'polypeptide(L)'
;MSAAGWRHGYVGPAELLVTVRPGAEGRVVRSAGDLDAWLTGRARAELAEPFTYVVDLDGLLRLAPRRSEHVACAGGADVLGAGELGFERVAGRWTVREVSNQSTGYCPRLDSWDAVARALDGAGVGRPAGFTHAVVFRRCVSCREINIVREDDFVCVFCGGDLPGEWNVAA
;
A
#
# COMPACT_ATOMS: atom_id res chain seq x y z
N MET A 1 12.09 19.41 -7.42
CA MET A 1 11.85 17.96 -7.30
C MET A 1 10.36 17.80 -7.11
N SER A 2 9.66 17.18 -8.06
CA SER A 2 8.18 17.25 -8.13
C SER A 2 7.54 16.83 -6.81
N ALA A 3 6.64 17.68 -6.31
CA ALA A 3 5.93 17.50 -5.06
C ALA A 3 4.95 16.29 -5.05
N ALA A 4 4.78 15.63 -6.20
CA ALA A 4 3.96 14.44 -6.36
C ALA A 4 4.88 13.21 -6.51
N GLY A 5 4.67 12.20 -5.66
CA GLY A 5 5.41 10.94 -5.72
C GLY A 5 5.18 10.16 -7.03
N TRP A 6 5.89 9.04 -7.20
CA TRP A 6 5.71 8.19 -8.37
C TRP A 6 4.31 7.57 -8.41
N ARG A 7 3.67 7.57 -9.59
CA ARG A 7 2.35 6.97 -9.80
C ARG A 7 2.47 5.49 -10.14
N HIS A 8 1.68 4.67 -9.47
CA HIS A 8 1.62 3.24 -9.68
C HIS A 8 0.24 2.89 -10.25
N GLY A 9 0.21 2.43 -11.49
CA GLY A 9 -1.00 1.90 -12.12
C GLY A 9 -1.28 0.48 -11.67
N TYR A 10 -2.54 0.07 -11.79
CA TYR A 10 -2.94 -1.30 -11.49
C TYR A 10 -2.36 -2.27 -12.53
N VAL A 11 -1.65 -3.29 -12.06
CA VAL A 11 -1.00 -4.35 -12.86
C VAL A 11 -1.51 -5.75 -12.53
N GLY A 12 -2.49 -5.84 -11.63
CA GLY A 12 -3.10 -7.12 -11.23
C GLY A 12 -4.13 -7.64 -12.24
N PRO A 13 -4.82 -8.74 -11.90
CA PRO A 13 -5.83 -9.36 -12.75
C PRO A 13 -6.96 -8.40 -13.16
N ALA A 14 -7.26 -8.33 -14.46
CA ALA A 14 -8.29 -7.43 -15.00
C ALA A 14 -9.69 -7.70 -14.42
N GLU A 15 -9.95 -8.94 -14.03
CA GLU A 15 -11.20 -9.40 -13.42
C GLU A 15 -11.48 -8.67 -12.10
N LEU A 16 -10.45 -8.33 -11.32
CA LEU A 16 -10.61 -7.58 -10.09
C LEU A 16 -10.90 -6.11 -10.38
N LEU A 17 -10.25 -5.53 -11.40
CA LEU A 17 -10.49 -4.14 -11.80
C LEU A 17 -11.94 -3.92 -12.25
N VAL A 18 -12.52 -4.85 -13.02
CA VAL A 18 -13.92 -4.72 -13.47
C VAL A 18 -14.95 -4.90 -12.35
N THR A 19 -14.55 -5.47 -11.20
CA THR A 19 -15.44 -5.62 -10.04
C THR A 19 -15.52 -4.38 -9.16
N VAL A 20 -14.66 -3.37 -9.39
CA VAL A 20 -14.67 -2.12 -8.64
C VAL A 20 -16.00 -1.40 -8.88
N ARG A 21 -16.71 -1.11 -7.79
CA ARG A 21 -18.00 -0.41 -7.82
C ARG A 21 -17.83 1.01 -7.27
N PRO A 22 -18.49 2.02 -7.85
CA PRO A 22 -18.57 3.33 -7.25
C PRO A 22 -19.08 3.26 -5.81
N GLY A 23 -18.44 3.96 -4.88
CA GLY A 23 -18.80 3.95 -3.47
C GLY A 23 -18.22 2.78 -2.66
N ALA A 24 -17.48 1.87 -3.30
CA ALA A 24 -16.73 0.80 -2.61
C ALA A 24 -15.30 1.20 -2.24
N GLU A 25 -14.93 2.47 -2.44
CA GLU A 25 -13.59 2.96 -2.14
C GLU A 25 -13.30 2.93 -0.64
N GLY A 26 -12.00 2.87 -0.32
CA GLY A 26 -11.55 2.95 1.06
C GLY A 26 -11.98 4.25 1.74
N ARG A 27 -12.15 4.19 3.06
CA ARG A 27 -12.44 5.35 3.89
C ARG A 27 -11.26 6.31 3.85
N VAL A 28 -11.49 7.52 3.38
CA VAL A 28 -10.51 8.61 3.44
C VAL A 28 -10.27 9.02 4.90
N VAL A 29 -9.01 9.12 5.28
CA VAL A 29 -8.54 9.58 6.60
C VAL A 29 -7.79 10.90 6.41
N ARG A 30 -8.39 12.01 6.86
CA ARG A 30 -7.77 13.35 6.79
C ARG A 30 -7.20 13.81 8.11
N SER A 31 -7.54 13.13 9.20
CA SER A 31 -7.20 13.51 10.56
C SER A 31 -7.20 12.32 11.51
N ALA A 32 -6.60 12.49 12.68
CA ALA A 32 -6.63 11.51 13.75
C ALA A 32 -8.07 11.22 14.23
N GLY A 33 -8.97 12.20 14.12
CA GLY A 33 -10.39 12.03 14.43
C GLY A 33 -11.11 11.14 13.41
N ASP A 34 -10.78 11.27 12.11
CA ASP A 34 -11.32 10.38 11.08
C ASP A 34 -10.87 8.93 11.31
N LEU A 35 -9.60 8.75 11.66
CA LEU A 35 -9.05 7.43 11.97
C LEU A 35 -9.74 6.85 13.20
N ASP A 36 -9.88 7.64 14.27
CA ASP A 36 -10.53 7.21 15.49
C ASP A 36 -11.99 6.81 15.28
N ALA A 37 -12.76 7.62 14.56
CA ALA A 37 -14.14 7.31 14.22
C ALA A 37 -14.25 6.00 13.41
N TRP A 38 -13.30 5.77 12.50
CA TRP A 38 -13.29 4.57 11.66
C TRP A 38 -12.86 3.30 12.41
N LEU A 39 -11.94 3.40 13.38
CA LEU A 39 -11.46 2.27 14.16
C LEU A 39 -12.35 1.94 15.37
N THR A 40 -12.99 2.93 16.00
CA THR A 40 -13.83 2.73 17.20
C THR A 40 -15.04 1.83 16.94
N GLY A 41 -15.55 1.80 15.72
CA GLY A 41 -16.66 0.92 15.33
C GLY A 41 -16.29 -0.55 15.09
N ARG A 42 -15.02 -0.94 15.27
CA ARG A 42 -14.51 -2.26 14.86
C ARG A 42 -14.28 -3.21 16.02
N ALA A 43 -14.42 -4.50 15.75
CA ALA A 43 -14.17 -5.54 16.74
C ALA A 43 -12.67 -5.66 17.06
N ARG A 44 -12.33 -6.06 18.29
CA ARG A 44 -10.93 -6.23 18.72
C ARG A 44 -10.13 -7.18 17.81
N ALA A 45 -10.76 -8.24 17.31
CA ALA A 45 -10.14 -9.19 16.39
C ALA A 45 -9.74 -8.52 15.06
N GLU A 46 -10.57 -7.60 14.57
CA GLU A 46 -10.28 -6.85 13.35
C GLU A 46 -9.18 -5.81 13.58
N LEU A 47 -9.16 -5.16 14.74
CA LEU A 47 -8.08 -4.22 15.10
C LEU A 47 -6.70 -4.89 15.25
N ALA A 48 -6.67 -6.22 15.46
CA ALA A 48 -5.44 -7.01 15.51
C ALA A 48 -4.94 -7.42 14.11
N GLU A 49 -5.75 -7.24 13.07
CA GLU A 49 -5.41 -7.50 11.69
C GLU A 49 -4.94 -6.22 10.99
N PRO A 50 -3.93 -6.29 10.10
CA PRO A 50 -3.55 -5.12 9.32
C PRO A 50 -4.59 -4.79 8.25
N PHE A 51 -4.86 -3.50 8.09
CA PHE A 51 -5.81 -2.93 7.15
C PHE A 51 -5.18 -2.71 5.78
N THR A 52 -5.96 -2.91 4.72
CA THR A 52 -5.59 -2.51 3.36
C THR A 52 -5.54 -0.99 3.30
N TYR A 53 -4.46 -0.42 2.76
CA TYR A 53 -4.39 1.02 2.50
C TYR A 53 -3.96 1.35 1.08
N VAL A 54 -4.38 2.52 0.62
CA VAL A 54 -3.76 3.23 -0.50
C VAL A 54 -3.54 4.69 -0.15
N VAL A 55 -2.54 5.31 -0.78
CA VAL A 55 -2.40 6.76 -0.85
C VAL A 55 -2.84 7.17 -2.24
N ASP A 56 -3.94 7.92 -2.33
CA ASP A 56 -4.48 8.35 -3.61
C ASP A 56 -3.61 9.46 -4.25
N LEU A 57 -3.99 9.88 -5.46
CA LEU A 57 -3.26 10.89 -6.21
C LEU A 57 -3.31 12.29 -5.58
N ASP A 58 -4.26 12.53 -4.68
CA ASP A 58 -4.35 13.77 -3.89
C ASP A 58 -3.45 13.71 -2.64
N GLY A 59 -2.77 12.58 -2.40
CA GLY A 59 -1.92 12.35 -1.25
C GLY A 59 -2.69 11.99 0.02
N LEU A 60 -3.96 11.60 -0.08
CA LEU A 60 -4.79 11.23 1.05
C LEU A 60 -4.71 9.73 1.32
N LEU A 61 -4.66 9.36 2.60
CA LEU A 61 -4.75 7.98 3.05
C LEU A 61 -6.18 7.48 2.91
N ARG A 62 -6.35 6.31 2.28
CA ARG A 62 -7.60 5.55 2.26
C ARG A 62 -7.38 4.20 2.92
N LEU A 63 -8.32 3.80 3.77
CA LEU A 63 -8.28 2.54 4.50
C LEU A 63 -9.49 1.66 4.18
N ALA A 64 -9.24 0.37 4.08
CA ALA A 64 -10.26 -0.66 3.95
C ALA A 64 -9.96 -1.82 4.92
N PRO A 65 -10.97 -2.63 5.31
CA PRO A 65 -10.76 -3.83 6.10
C PRO A 65 -9.71 -4.77 5.47
N ARG A 66 -9.10 -5.63 6.29
CA ARG A 66 -8.17 -6.66 5.80
C ARG A 66 -8.82 -7.51 4.69
N ARG A 67 -8.02 -7.99 3.73
CA ARG A 67 -8.44 -8.74 2.53
C ARG A 67 -9.31 -7.96 1.54
N SER A 68 -9.48 -6.65 1.75
CA SER A 68 -10.01 -5.81 0.68
C SER A 68 -8.95 -5.67 -0.41
N GLU A 69 -9.37 -5.75 -1.67
CA GLU A 69 -8.51 -5.49 -2.81
C GLU A 69 -8.04 -4.03 -2.80
N HIS A 70 -6.73 -3.79 -3.00
CA HIS A 70 -6.19 -2.42 -3.10
C HIS A 70 -6.86 -1.63 -4.21
N VAL A 71 -7.19 -2.28 -5.33
CA VAL A 71 -7.84 -1.64 -6.48
C VAL A 71 -9.25 -1.18 -6.16
N ALA A 72 -9.99 -1.93 -5.34
CA ALA A 72 -11.27 -1.49 -4.81
C ALA A 72 -11.08 -0.32 -3.83
N CYS A 73 -10.10 -0.40 -2.92
CA CYS A 73 -9.76 0.67 -1.98
C CYS A 73 -9.42 1.99 -2.70
N ALA A 74 -8.74 1.91 -3.84
CA ALA A 74 -8.39 3.04 -4.71
C ALA A 74 -9.52 3.50 -5.63
N GLY A 75 -10.65 2.80 -5.71
CA GLY A 75 -11.70 3.09 -6.70
C GLY A 75 -11.23 2.88 -8.14
N GLY A 76 -10.28 1.97 -8.37
CA GLY A 76 -9.71 1.67 -9.69
C GLY A 76 -8.68 2.68 -10.19
N ALA A 77 -8.34 3.70 -9.39
CA ALA A 77 -7.38 4.73 -9.77
C ALA A 77 -5.92 4.29 -9.56
N ASP A 78 -5.00 5.02 -10.19
CA ASP A 78 -3.58 4.98 -9.84
C ASP A 78 -3.36 5.44 -8.40
N VAL A 79 -2.26 4.99 -7.79
CA VAL A 79 -1.91 5.30 -6.40
C VAL A 79 -0.48 5.83 -6.28
N LEU A 80 -0.22 6.61 -5.23
CA LEU A 80 1.13 7.01 -4.84
C LEU A 80 1.79 5.95 -3.94
N GLY A 81 0.99 5.14 -3.26
CA GLY A 81 1.44 4.01 -2.46
C GLY A 81 0.27 3.08 -2.13
N ALA A 82 0.57 1.80 -1.86
CA ALA A 82 -0.41 0.80 -1.48
C ALA A 82 0.24 -0.28 -0.63
N GLY A 83 -0.52 -0.89 0.26
CA GLY A 83 -0.01 -1.97 1.11
C GLY A 83 -0.90 -2.24 2.30
N GLU A 84 -0.29 -2.58 3.43
CA GLU A 84 -1.00 -2.91 4.66
C GLU A 84 -0.51 -2.07 5.85
N LEU A 85 -1.43 -1.69 6.74
CA LEU A 85 -1.19 -0.87 7.94
C LEU A 85 -1.85 -1.49 9.18
N GLY A 86 -1.08 -1.69 10.25
CA GLY A 86 -1.61 -1.98 11.57
C GLY A 86 -1.40 -0.80 12.52
N PHE A 87 -2.36 -0.56 13.40
CA PHE A 87 -2.38 0.60 14.30
C PHE A 87 -2.32 0.18 15.77
N GLU A 88 -1.76 1.05 16.59
CA GLU A 88 -1.80 0.95 18.05
C GLU A 88 -1.99 2.34 18.68
N ARG A 89 -2.31 2.36 19.97
CA ARG A 89 -2.40 3.59 20.77
C ARG A 89 -1.13 3.76 21.59
N VAL A 90 -0.38 4.83 21.31
CA VAL A 90 0.80 5.24 22.09
C VAL A 90 0.52 6.60 22.71
N ALA A 91 0.57 6.70 24.04
CA ALA A 91 0.31 7.93 24.78
C ALA A 91 -0.99 8.66 24.35
N GLY A 92 -2.05 7.90 24.09
CA GLY A 92 -3.35 8.44 23.66
C GLY A 92 -3.45 8.84 22.19
N ARG A 93 -2.43 8.62 21.37
CA ARG A 93 -2.43 8.92 19.92
C ARG A 93 -2.38 7.65 19.08
N TRP A 94 -3.05 7.65 17.92
CA TRP A 94 -2.90 6.58 16.95
C TRP A 94 -1.51 6.63 16.35
N THR A 95 -0.84 5.47 16.34
CA THR A 95 0.48 5.28 15.74
C THR A 95 0.44 4.01 14.89
N VAL A 96 1.09 4.05 13.74
CA VAL A 96 1.32 2.88 12.89
C VAL A 96 2.32 1.96 13.58
N ARG A 97 1.85 0.77 13.95
CA ARG A 97 2.66 -0.30 14.54
C ARG A 97 3.44 -1.06 13.47
N GLU A 98 2.76 -1.36 12.36
CA GLU A 98 3.29 -2.12 11.25
C GLU A 98 2.81 -1.52 9.93
N VAL A 99 3.71 -1.48 8.95
CA VAL A 99 3.43 -0.96 7.62
C VAL A 99 4.28 -1.65 6.56
N SER A 100 3.62 -2.09 5.49
CA SER A 100 4.26 -2.67 4.32
C SER A 100 3.80 -1.97 3.04
N ASN A 101 4.61 -2.06 1.98
CA ASN A 101 4.18 -1.74 0.62
C ASN A 101 3.64 -2.98 -0.13
N GLN A 102 3.16 -3.99 0.60
CA GLN A 102 2.74 -5.25 0.00
C GLN A 102 1.40 -5.10 -0.72
N SER A 103 1.46 -4.76 -2.00
CA SER A 103 0.32 -4.80 -2.92
C SER A 103 0.74 -5.47 -4.22
N THR A 104 0.25 -6.69 -4.46
CA THR A 104 0.53 -7.41 -5.73
C THR A 104 -0.23 -6.80 -6.91
N GLY A 105 -1.28 -6.01 -6.65
CA GLY A 105 -2.03 -5.29 -7.67
C GLY A 105 -1.38 -3.99 -8.15
N TYR A 106 -0.57 -3.31 -7.32
CA TYR A 106 0.09 -2.03 -7.68
C TYR A 106 1.61 -2.09 -7.67
N CYS A 107 2.20 -3.06 -6.97
CA CYS A 107 3.63 -3.27 -6.82
C CYS A 107 4.46 -2.01 -6.51
N PRO A 108 4.15 -1.24 -5.43
CA PRO A 108 4.77 0.05 -5.20
C PRO A 108 6.28 -0.01 -4.99
N ARG A 109 6.99 1.00 -5.50
CA ARG A 109 8.42 1.22 -5.26
C ARG A 109 8.71 1.46 -3.78
N LEU A 110 9.95 1.26 -3.34
CA LEU A 110 10.37 1.57 -1.97
C LEU A 110 10.25 3.07 -1.64
N ASP A 111 10.53 3.94 -2.61
CA ASP A 111 10.37 5.40 -2.47
C ASP A 111 8.91 5.87 -2.37
N SER A 112 7.93 4.97 -2.57
CA SER A 112 6.52 5.25 -2.26
C SER A 112 6.30 5.55 -0.77
N TRP A 113 7.23 5.14 0.10
CA TRP A 113 7.23 5.49 1.51
C TRP A 113 7.04 6.98 1.75
N ASP A 114 7.66 7.84 0.94
CA ASP A 114 7.57 9.29 1.10
C ASP A 114 6.12 9.80 0.98
N ALA A 115 5.32 9.20 0.11
CA ALA A 115 3.90 9.53 -0.02
C ALA A 115 3.10 9.01 1.18
N VAL A 116 3.40 7.80 1.65
CA VAL A 116 2.77 7.20 2.84
C VAL A 116 3.06 8.02 4.09
N ALA A 117 4.33 8.41 4.28
CA ALA A 117 4.78 9.24 5.38
C ALA A 117 4.06 10.58 5.40
N ARG A 118 3.98 11.28 4.25
CA ARG A 118 3.25 12.56 4.15
C ARG A 118 1.75 12.41 4.43
N ALA A 119 1.12 11.34 3.95
CA ALA A 119 -0.30 11.09 4.20
C ALA A 119 -0.58 10.84 5.70
N LEU A 120 0.28 10.07 6.36
CA LEU A 120 0.20 9.82 7.81
C LEU A 120 0.46 11.08 8.62
N ASP A 121 1.49 11.85 8.27
CA ASP A 121 1.83 13.13 8.92
C ASP A 121 0.68 14.14 8.77
N GLY A 122 0.11 14.26 7.56
CA GLY A 122 -1.04 15.11 7.27
C GLY A 122 -2.29 14.71 8.05
N ALA A 123 -2.50 13.41 8.29
CA ALA A 123 -3.57 12.91 9.13
C ALA A 123 -3.27 13.01 10.64
N GLY A 124 -2.06 13.42 11.04
CA GLY A 124 -1.66 13.48 12.46
C GLY A 124 -1.54 12.10 13.12
N VAL A 125 -1.18 11.08 12.34
CA VAL A 125 -0.97 9.70 12.80
C VAL A 125 0.53 9.46 12.99
N GLY A 126 0.93 8.95 14.15
CA GLY A 126 2.33 8.59 14.39
C GLY A 126 2.79 7.51 13.42
N ARG A 127 4.05 7.54 13.00
CA ARG A 127 4.60 6.58 12.03
C ARG A 127 6.05 6.19 12.32
N PRO A 128 6.51 5.03 11.85
CA PRO A 128 7.93 4.69 11.82
C PRO A 128 8.71 5.59 10.85
N ALA A 129 10.03 5.40 10.77
CA ALA A 129 10.90 6.13 9.84
C ALA A 129 10.82 5.61 8.39
N GLY A 130 10.36 4.37 8.20
CA GLY A 130 10.29 3.63 6.94
C GLY A 130 9.24 2.52 7.00
N PHE A 131 9.11 1.76 5.91
CA PHE A 131 8.34 0.51 5.94
C PHE A 131 8.91 -0.44 7.02
N THR A 132 8.06 -0.96 7.92
CA THR A 132 8.49 -1.99 8.88
C THR A 132 8.66 -3.34 8.18
N HIS A 133 7.95 -3.54 7.06
CA HIS A 133 8.13 -4.68 6.18
C HIS A 133 8.15 -4.20 4.72
N ALA A 134 9.34 -3.99 4.18
CA ALA A 134 9.52 -3.57 2.80
C ALA A 134 9.52 -4.76 1.83
N VAL A 135 8.83 -4.62 0.70
CA VAL A 135 8.69 -5.62 -0.36
C VAL A 135 9.26 -5.05 -1.65
N VAL A 136 10.18 -5.78 -2.27
CA VAL A 136 10.85 -5.36 -3.50
C VAL A 136 10.26 -6.12 -4.68
N PHE A 137 9.42 -5.45 -5.47
CA PHE A 137 8.80 -6.04 -6.66
C PHE A 137 9.66 -5.89 -7.91
N ARG A 138 9.77 -6.95 -8.72
CA ARG A 138 10.42 -6.94 -10.03
C ARG A 138 9.59 -7.71 -11.04
N ARG A 139 9.55 -7.25 -12.28
CA ARG A 139 9.01 -8.02 -13.41
C ARG A 139 10.16 -8.73 -14.10
N CYS A 140 10.10 -10.07 -14.17
CA CYS A 140 11.12 -10.84 -14.87
C CYS A 140 11.10 -10.51 -16.37
N VAL A 141 12.27 -10.23 -16.96
CA VAL A 141 12.36 -9.92 -18.40
C VAL A 141 12.16 -11.17 -19.27
N SER A 142 12.45 -12.36 -18.74
CA SER A 142 12.34 -13.63 -19.46
C SER A 142 10.93 -14.21 -19.46
N CYS A 143 10.30 -14.35 -18.27
CA CYS A 143 8.97 -14.99 -18.16
C CYS A 143 7.83 -14.00 -17.86
N ARG A 144 8.12 -12.71 -17.71
CA ARG A 144 7.14 -11.62 -17.47
C ARG A 144 6.38 -11.68 -16.14
N GLU A 145 6.61 -12.70 -15.33
CA GLU A 145 6.04 -12.80 -13.98
C GLU A 145 6.53 -11.68 -13.06
N ILE A 146 5.64 -11.23 -12.16
CA ILE A 146 5.98 -10.31 -11.08
C ILE A 146 6.50 -11.12 -9.91
N ASN A 147 7.71 -10.78 -9.49
CA ASN A 147 8.46 -11.44 -8.43
C ASN A 147 8.64 -10.53 -7.22
N ILE A 148 8.78 -11.15 -6.05
CA ILE A 148 9.21 -10.48 -4.82
C ILE A 148 10.65 -10.94 -4.57
N VAL A 149 11.58 -9.99 -4.63
CA VAL A 149 12.98 -10.22 -4.26
C VAL A 149 13.05 -10.49 -2.76
N ARG A 150 13.73 -11.57 -2.37
CA ARG A 150 13.95 -11.97 -0.97
C ARG A 150 15.44 -11.92 -0.69
N GLU A 151 15.82 -11.39 0.47
CA GLU A 151 17.22 -11.41 0.94
C GLU A 151 18.21 -10.82 -0.08
N ASP A 152 17.77 -9.79 -0.82
CA ASP A 152 18.52 -9.16 -1.91
C ASP A 152 18.98 -10.11 -3.04
N ASP A 153 18.33 -11.28 -3.19
CA ASP A 153 18.58 -12.23 -4.27
C ASP A 153 17.70 -11.93 -5.49
N PHE A 154 18.32 -11.38 -6.53
CA PHE A 154 17.67 -10.94 -7.77
C PHE A 154 17.51 -12.11 -8.78
N VAL A 155 16.87 -13.19 -8.35
CA VAL A 155 16.57 -14.35 -9.18
C VAL A 155 15.06 -14.60 -9.23
N CYS A 156 14.53 -14.82 -10.44
CA CYS A 156 13.12 -15.10 -10.64
C CYS A 156 12.75 -16.49 -10.11
N VAL A 157 11.97 -16.56 -9.03
CA VAL A 157 11.49 -17.84 -8.48
C VAL A 157 10.66 -18.71 -9.45
N PHE A 158 10.16 -18.15 -10.56
CA PHE A 158 9.34 -18.88 -11.52
C PHE A 158 10.16 -19.58 -12.62
N CYS A 159 11.29 -18.99 -13.05
CA CYS A 159 12.07 -19.49 -14.18
C CYS A 159 13.59 -19.55 -13.94
N GLY A 160 14.07 -19.07 -12.80
CA GLY A 160 15.50 -19.03 -12.45
C GLY A 160 16.32 -17.95 -13.17
N GLY A 161 15.70 -17.09 -13.99
CA GLY A 161 16.40 -16.00 -14.68
C GLY A 161 16.66 -14.78 -13.80
N ASP A 162 17.69 -14.00 -14.14
CA ASP A 162 18.06 -12.79 -13.42
C ASP A 162 16.94 -11.73 -13.44
N LEU A 163 16.72 -11.08 -12.30
CA LEU A 163 15.80 -9.96 -12.13
C LEU A 163 16.54 -8.62 -12.28
N PRO A 164 15.91 -7.58 -12.85
CA PRO A 164 16.52 -6.25 -12.94
C PRO A 164 16.82 -5.65 -11.56
N GLY A 165 17.96 -4.95 -11.45
CA GLY A 165 18.32 -4.21 -10.22
C GLY A 165 17.37 -3.04 -9.93
N GLU A 166 16.85 -2.39 -10.97
CA GLU A 166 15.88 -1.30 -10.85
C GLU A 166 14.44 -1.80 -10.95
N TRP A 167 13.51 -1.06 -10.35
CA TRP A 167 12.08 -1.37 -10.43
C TRP A 167 11.54 -1.18 -11.86
N ASN A 168 10.79 -2.16 -12.36
CA ASN A 168 10.35 -2.22 -13.77
C ASN A 168 8.90 -2.73 -13.96
N VAL A 169 8.03 -2.61 -12.96
CA VAL A 169 6.70 -3.25 -13.00
C VAL A 169 5.67 -2.47 -13.82
N ALA A 170 5.73 -1.12 -13.84
CA ALA A 170 4.86 -0.29 -14.68
C ALA A 170 5.38 -0.07 -16.12
N ALA A 171 6.29 -0.95 -16.59
CA ALA A 171 6.79 -0.95 -17.96
C ALA A 171 6.05 -1.95 -18.85
#